data_AF-A0A1Z4JE29-F1
#
_entry.id   AF-A0A1Z4JE29-F1
#
_cell.length_a   1.000
_cell.length_b   1.000
_cell.length_c   1.000
_cell.angle_alpha   90.00
_cell.angle_beta   90.00
_cell.angle_gamma   90.00
#
_symmetry.space_group_name_H-M   'P 1'
#
loop_
_entity.id
_entity.type
_entity.pdbx_description
1 polymer ?
#
loop_
_entity_poly.entity_id
_entity_poly.type
_entity_poly.pdbx_seq_one_letter_code
_entity_poly.pdbx_strand_id
1 'polypeptide(L)'
;MSEWAETVREIWTNKVANDYQAQADGAQSFQANPSITLNLTDEEERSMVPKPVLNAYDYYVEEVEAADWGSVTATIEKLQNQEVFAVTVSTDGNDGWVELFDQKGEKLGAARTLEAWTAWGETNEIRAYTQDSELPHELKAKQRS
;
A
#
# COMPACT_ATOMS: atom_id res chain seq x y z
N MET A 1 2.20 -18.04 6.52
CA MET A 1 2.56 -17.08 5.47
C MET A 1 3.60 -17.74 4.57
N SER A 2 3.59 -17.51 3.26
CA SER A 2 4.61 -18.08 2.36
C SER A 2 5.90 -17.25 2.43
N GLU A 3 7.06 -17.89 2.21
CA GLU A 3 8.36 -17.19 2.12
C GLU A 3 8.34 -16.08 1.05
N TRP A 4 7.57 -16.28 -0.02
CA TRP A 4 7.35 -15.28 -1.07
C TRP A 4 6.64 -14.03 -0.54
N ALA A 5 5.55 -14.19 0.21
CA ALA A 5 4.81 -13.06 0.77
C ALA A 5 5.69 -12.23 1.73
N GLU A 6 6.53 -12.89 2.53
CA GLU A 6 7.50 -12.22 3.40
C GLU A 6 8.54 -11.43 2.61
N THR A 7 9.08 -12.02 1.53
CA THR A 7 10.04 -11.37 0.63
C THR A 7 9.45 -10.12 -0.03
N VAL A 8 8.22 -10.23 -0.54
CA VAL A 8 7.51 -9.09 -1.16
C VAL A 8 7.32 -7.95 -0.17
N ARG A 9 6.87 -8.26 1.04
CA ARG A 9 6.68 -7.27 2.11
C ARG A 9 7.98 -6.55 2.47
N GLU A 10 9.09 -7.27 2.58
CA GLU A 10 10.39 -6.68 2.87
C GLU A 10 10.85 -5.73 1.76
N ILE A 11 10.76 -6.17 0.49
CA ILE A 11 11.12 -5.33 -0.66
C ILE A 11 10.26 -4.08 -0.70
N TRP A 12 8.95 -4.22 -0.49
CA TRP A 12 8.03 -3.10 -0.50
C TRP A 12 8.32 -2.11 0.64
N THR A 13 8.55 -2.59 1.87
CA THR A 13 8.94 -1.74 3.00
C THR A 13 10.22 -0.96 2.70
N ASN A 14 11.24 -1.61 2.14
CA ASN A 14 12.48 -0.94 1.75
C ASN A 14 12.26 0.10 0.65
N LYS A 15 11.37 -0.18 -0.31
CA LYS A 15 10.99 0.78 -1.36
C LYS A 15 10.37 2.04 -0.75
N VAL A 16 9.39 1.89 0.15
CA VAL A 16 8.74 3.05 0.81
C VAL A 16 9.73 3.88 1.60
N ALA A 17 10.60 3.24 2.38
CA ALA A 17 11.62 3.96 3.14
C ALA A 17 12.57 4.76 2.22
N ASN A 18 12.99 4.18 1.09
CA ASN A 18 13.85 4.85 0.12
C ASN A 18 13.13 6.00 -0.59
N ASP A 19 11.86 5.81 -0.97
CA ASP A 19 11.06 6.83 -1.65
C ASP A 19 10.83 8.03 -0.72
N TYR A 20 10.55 7.79 0.55
CA TYR A 20 10.43 8.85 1.56
C TYR A 20 11.75 9.62 1.74
N GLN A 21 12.88 8.92 1.86
CA GLN A 21 14.19 9.55 2.00
C GLN A 21 14.55 10.40 0.75
N ALA A 22 14.29 9.88 -0.45
CA ALA A 22 14.54 10.62 -1.69
C ALA A 22 13.70 11.91 -1.78
N GLN A 23 12.44 11.86 -1.34
CA GLN A 23 11.58 13.05 -1.25
C GLN A 23 12.14 14.06 -0.24
N ALA A 24 12.56 13.61 0.94
CA ALA A 24 13.16 14.47 1.97
C ALA A 24 14.45 15.15 1.49
N ASP A 25 15.26 14.45 0.70
CA ASP A 25 16.51 14.97 0.13
C ASP A 25 16.31 15.80 -1.15
N GLY A 26 15.07 15.93 -1.65
CA GLY A 26 14.76 16.61 -2.91
C GLY A 26 15.36 15.92 -4.14
N ALA A 27 15.72 14.65 -4.03
CA ALA A 27 16.34 13.88 -5.10
C ALA A 27 15.27 13.24 -5.98
N GLN A 28 15.41 13.35 -7.30
CA GLN A 28 14.64 12.51 -8.22
C GLN A 28 15.17 11.08 -8.14
N SER A 29 14.39 10.17 -7.55
CA SER A 29 14.70 8.75 -7.60
C SER A 29 14.38 8.21 -9.00
N PHE A 30 15.43 7.78 -9.72
CA PHE A 30 15.24 6.98 -10.93
C PHE A 30 14.97 5.54 -10.49
N GLN A 31 13.68 5.17 -10.41
CA GLN A 31 13.31 3.78 -10.16
C GLN A 31 13.53 2.95 -11.43
N ALA A 32 14.33 1.88 -11.32
CA ALA A 32 14.63 0.99 -12.44
C ALA A 32 13.39 0.22 -12.96
N ASN A 33 12.33 0.15 -12.16
CA ASN A 33 11.03 -0.39 -12.53
C ASN A 33 9.94 0.56 -12.02
N PRO A 34 9.38 1.46 -12.86
CA PRO A 34 8.31 2.34 -12.43
C PRO A 34 7.03 1.54 -12.16
N SER A 35 6.31 1.92 -11.12
CA SER A 35 4.95 1.44 -10.83
C SER A 35 4.00 1.88 -11.94
N ILE A 36 3.10 0.99 -12.37
CA ILE A 36 2.05 1.32 -13.33
C ILE A 36 0.76 1.62 -12.56
N THR A 37 0.30 2.87 -12.57
CA THR A 37 -0.99 3.23 -11.99
C THR A 37 -2.13 2.73 -12.86
N LEU A 38 -3.11 2.07 -12.24
CA LEU A 38 -4.30 1.56 -12.91
C LEU A 38 -5.41 2.61 -12.90
N ASN A 39 -6.12 2.75 -14.01
CA ASN A 39 -7.32 3.55 -14.09
C ASN A 39 -8.57 2.69 -13.84
N LEU A 40 -8.93 2.53 -12.56
CA LEU A 40 -10.07 1.69 -12.18
C LEU A 40 -11.46 2.32 -12.43
N THR A 41 -11.50 3.51 -13.04
CA THR A 41 -12.74 4.09 -13.60
C THR A 41 -13.01 3.61 -15.02
N ASP A 42 -11.98 3.09 -15.70
CA ASP A 42 -12.12 2.46 -17.01
C ASP A 42 -12.58 1.00 -16.84
N GLU A 43 -13.66 0.62 -17.52
CA GLU A 43 -14.25 -0.71 -17.39
C GLU A 43 -13.35 -1.82 -17.94
N GLU A 44 -12.56 -1.52 -18.98
CA GLU A 44 -11.66 -2.48 -19.61
C GLU A 44 -10.49 -2.82 -18.68
N GLU A 45 -9.80 -1.81 -18.15
CA GLU A 45 -8.76 -1.98 -17.14
C GLU A 45 -9.28 -2.66 -15.88
N ARG A 46 -10.44 -2.21 -15.36
CA ARG A 46 -11.05 -2.79 -14.17
C ARG A 46 -11.39 -4.28 -14.36
N SER A 47 -11.78 -4.70 -15.57
CA SER A 47 -12.09 -6.12 -15.86
C SER A 47 -10.87 -7.04 -15.83
N MET A 48 -9.67 -6.49 -16.02
CA MET A 48 -8.41 -7.24 -15.98
C MET A 48 -7.85 -7.41 -14.56
N VAL A 49 -8.39 -6.67 -13.59
CA VAL A 49 -7.89 -6.67 -12.21
C VAL A 49 -8.59 -7.77 -11.40
N PRO A 50 -7.84 -8.59 -10.63
CA PRO A 50 -8.43 -9.60 -9.79
C PRO A 50 -9.44 -9.02 -8.79
N LYS A 51 -10.58 -9.71 -8.63
CA LYS A 51 -11.66 -9.28 -7.72
C LYS A 51 -11.19 -8.95 -6.29
N PRO A 52 -10.26 -9.69 -5.65
CA PRO A 52 -9.77 -9.33 -4.33
C PRO A 52 -9.09 -7.94 -4.27
N VAL A 53 -8.39 -7.56 -5.33
CA VAL A 53 -7.74 -6.24 -5.47
C VAL A 53 -8.81 -5.16 -5.59
N LEU A 54 -9.81 -5.38 -6.45
CA LEU A 54 -10.94 -4.45 -6.61
C LEU A 54 -11.70 -4.26 -5.29
N ASN A 55 -11.97 -5.34 -4.56
CA ASN A 55 -12.64 -5.26 -3.26
C ASN A 55 -11.84 -4.46 -2.23
N ALA A 56 -10.51 -4.51 -2.28
CA ALA A 56 -9.66 -3.70 -1.40
C ALA A 56 -9.66 -2.23 -1.82
N TYR A 57 -9.53 -1.97 -3.12
CA TYR A 57 -9.62 -0.62 -3.68
C TYR A 57 -10.96 0.04 -3.33
N ASP A 58 -12.08 -0.62 -3.63
CA ASP A 58 -13.42 -0.09 -3.40
C ASP A 58 -13.66 0.18 -1.89
N TYR A 59 -13.15 -0.68 -1.00
CA TYR A 59 -13.21 -0.46 0.44
C TYR A 59 -12.55 0.87 0.83
N TYR A 60 -11.32 1.12 0.39
CA TYR A 60 -10.63 2.37 0.76
C TYR A 60 -11.24 3.59 0.06
N VAL A 61 -11.78 3.45 -1.16
CA VAL A 61 -12.51 4.56 -1.81
C VAL A 61 -13.73 4.96 -0.96
N GLU A 62 -14.48 3.98 -0.44
CA GLU A 62 -15.64 4.24 0.42
C GLU A 62 -15.26 4.81 1.79
N GLU A 63 -14.22 4.28 2.42
CA GLU A 63 -13.85 4.67 3.80
C GLU A 63 -12.93 5.90 3.87
N VAL A 64 -12.15 6.16 2.82
CA VAL A 64 -11.11 7.21 2.80
C VAL A 64 -11.49 8.36 1.87
N GLU A 65 -11.70 8.09 0.59
CA GLU A 65 -11.97 9.17 -0.38
C GLU A 65 -13.35 9.78 -0.17
N ALA A 66 -14.38 8.96 0.06
CA ALA A 66 -15.73 9.46 0.32
C ALA A 66 -15.83 10.22 1.66
N ALA A 67 -14.91 9.96 2.59
CA ALA A 67 -14.77 10.66 3.85
C ALA A 67 -13.82 11.89 3.78
N ASP A 68 -13.23 12.17 2.61
CA ASP A 68 -12.44 13.37 2.30
C ASP A 68 -11.23 13.60 3.21
N TRP A 69 -10.46 12.54 3.50
CA TRP A 69 -9.23 12.66 4.32
C TRP A 69 -8.00 11.96 3.72
N GLY A 70 -8.12 11.41 2.51
CA GLY A 70 -7.01 10.79 1.81
C GLY A 70 -7.36 10.41 0.38
N SER A 71 -6.41 9.76 -0.28
CA SER A 71 -6.52 9.30 -1.66
C SER A 71 -6.12 7.84 -1.77
N VAL A 72 -6.71 7.14 -2.74
CA VAL A 72 -6.52 5.70 -2.95
C VAL A 72 -6.01 5.46 -4.36
N THR A 73 -4.92 4.71 -4.47
CA THR A 73 -4.32 4.35 -5.75
C THR A 73 -4.16 2.84 -5.84
N ALA A 74 -4.45 2.28 -7.01
CA ALA A 74 -4.08 0.91 -7.35
C ALA A 74 -2.94 0.94 -8.35
N THR A 75 -1.86 0.21 -8.07
CA THR A 75 -0.70 0.09 -8.98
C THR A 75 -0.34 -1.37 -9.24
N ILE A 76 0.34 -1.60 -10.36
CA ILE A 76 1.12 -2.81 -10.61
C ILE A 76 2.59 -2.47 -10.35
N GLU A 77 3.18 -3.18 -9.38
CA GLU A 77 4.58 -3.09 -9.00
C GLU A 77 5.34 -4.31 -9.55
N LYS A 78 6.54 -4.10 -10.06
CA LYS A 78 7.41 -5.21 -10.49
C LYS A 78 8.46 -5.51 -9.43
N LEU A 79 8.20 -6.54 -8.62
CA LEU A 79 9.06 -6.98 -7.52
C LEU A 79 9.71 -8.32 -7.88
N GLN A 80 11.05 -8.37 -7.95
CA GLN A 80 11.83 -9.55 -8.37
C GLN A 80 11.31 -10.20 -9.67
N ASN A 81 10.98 -9.39 -10.68
CA ASN A 81 10.40 -9.83 -11.96
C ASN A 81 9.00 -10.46 -11.89
N GLN A 82 8.30 -10.33 -10.76
CA GLN A 82 6.89 -10.69 -10.63
C GLN A 82 6.05 -9.43 -10.47
N GLU A 83 4.87 -9.43 -11.06
CA GLU A 83 3.91 -8.35 -10.89
C GLU A 83 3.13 -8.57 -9.59
N VAL A 84 3.00 -7.49 -8.82
CA VAL A 84 2.26 -7.44 -7.58
C VAL A 84 1.30 -6.27 -7.69
N PHE A 85 0.04 -6.49 -7.39
CA PHE A 85 -0.91 -5.40 -7.24
C PHE A 85 -0.72 -4.78 -5.87
N ALA A 86 -0.64 -3.45 -5.81
CA ALA A 86 -0.62 -2.69 -4.58
C ALA A 86 -1.82 -1.73 -4.57
N VAL A 87 -2.66 -1.84 -3.54
CA VAL A 87 -3.67 -0.82 -3.22
C VAL A 87 -3.10 0.03 -2.11
N THR A 88 -2.76 1.27 -2.40
CA THR A 88 -2.15 2.21 -1.46
C THR A 88 -3.09 3.35 -1.12
N VAL A 89 -3.08 3.74 0.14
CA VAL A 89 -3.78 4.91 0.67
C VAL A 89 -2.73 5.91 1.13
N SER A 90 -2.89 7.16 0.73
CA SER A 90 -2.07 8.28 1.19
C SER A 90 -2.97 9.33 1.83
N THR A 91 -2.60 9.79 3.01
CA THR A 91 -3.26 10.92 3.69
C THR A 91 -2.39 12.16 3.64
N ASP A 92 -2.98 13.30 4.01
CA ASP A 92 -2.26 14.56 4.19
C ASP A 92 -1.33 14.56 5.43
N GLY A 93 -1.44 13.54 6.30
CA GLY A 93 -0.74 13.43 7.58
C GLY A 93 0.52 12.56 7.56
N ASN A 94 1.04 12.21 6.38
CA ASN A 94 2.13 11.25 6.17
C ASN A 94 1.83 9.81 6.65
N ASP A 95 0.57 9.50 6.98
CA ASP A 95 0.14 8.13 7.23
C ASP A 95 -0.54 7.53 5.99
N GLY A 96 -0.62 6.22 5.96
CA GLY A 96 -1.12 5.51 4.81
C GLY A 96 -1.40 4.05 5.09
N TRP A 97 -1.91 3.37 4.08
CA TRP A 97 -2.22 1.94 4.12
C TRP A 97 -1.73 1.30 2.84
N VAL A 98 -1.44 0.01 2.92
CA VAL A 98 -1.21 -0.81 1.74
C VAL A 98 -1.84 -2.19 1.90
N GLU A 99 -2.42 -2.69 0.82
CA GLU A 99 -2.69 -4.11 0.64
C GLU A 99 -2.02 -4.62 -0.63
N LEU A 100 -1.27 -5.72 -0.50
CA LEU A 100 -0.50 -6.33 -1.58
C LEU A 100 -1.13 -7.66 -2.00
N PHE A 101 -1.20 -7.89 -3.31
CA PHE A 101 -1.75 -9.10 -3.91
C PHE A 101 -0.87 -9.60 -5.06
N ASP A 102 -0.82 -10.91 -5.26
CA ASP A 102 -0.18 -11.49 -6.44
C ASP A 102 -1.05 -11.30 -7.70
N GLN A 103 -0.54 -11.76 -8.86
CA GLN A 103 -1.26 -11.68 -10.14
C GLN A 103 -2.62 -12.40 -10.16
N LYS A 104 -2.86 -13.35 -9.25
CA LYS A 104 -4.12 -14.09 -9.12
C LYS A 104 -5.07 -13.44 -8.12
N GLY A 105 -4.64 -12.39 -7.43
CA GLY A 105 -5.37 -11.75 -6.34
C GLY A 105 -5.20 -12.44 -4.99
N GLU A 106 -4.25 -13.37 -4.83
CA GLU A 106 -3.91 -13.92 -3.53
C GLU A 106 -3.20 -12.87 -2.69
N LYS A 107 -3.63 -12.75 -1.43
CA LYS A 107 -3.12 -11.73 -0.52
C LYS A 107 -1.68 -12.04 -0.07
N LEU A 108 -0.80 -11.06 -0.23
CA LEU A 108 0.60 -11.11 0.20
C LEU A 108 0.81 -10.37 1.52
N GLY A 109 -0.02 -9.38 1.82
CA GLY A 109 0.02 -8.70 3.12
C GLY A 109 -0.81 -7.42 3.15
N ALA A 110 -1.02 -6.91 4.35
CA ALA A 110 -1.60 -5.60 4.59
C ALA A 110 -0.74 -4.85 5.62
N ALA A 111 -0.60 -3.55 5.47
CA ALA A 111 0.12 -2.73 6.43
C ALA A 111 -0.46 -1.32 6.55
N ARG A 112 -0.18 -0.70 7.70
CA ARG A 112 -0.25 0.75 7.87
C ARG A 112 1.15 1.33 7.70
N THR A 113 1.25 2.45 7.02
CA THR A 113 2.48 3.22 6.86
C THR A 113 2.40 4.53 7.63
N LEU A 114 3.56 4.97 8.12
CA LEU A 114 3.75 6.29 8.70
C LEU A 114 5.16 6.73 8.29
N GLU A 115 5.24 7.72 7.40
CA GLU A 115 6.49 8.16 6.79
C GLU A 115 7.27 6.97 6.16
N ALA A 116 8.53 6.76 6.55
CA ALA A 116 9.37 5.65 6.11
C ALA A 116 9.07 4.31 6.81
N TRP A 117 8.11 4.26 7.75
CA TRP A 117 7.85 3.07 8.56
C TRP A 117 6.62 2.32 8.10
N THR A 118 6.69 1.00 8.21
CA THR A 118 5.60 0.07 7.85
C THR A 118 5.32 -0.86 9.01
N ALA A 119 4.05 -1.04 9.36
CA ALA A 119 3.58 -2.05 10.31
C ALA A 119 2.64 -3.02 9.59
N TRP A 120 3.15 -4.23 9.35
CA TRP A 120 2.41 -5.33 8.72
C TRP A 120 1.49 -6.01 9.74
N GLY A 121 0.27 -6.34 9.33
CA GLY A 121 -0.71 -7.01 10.19
C GLY A 121 -1.78 -7.76 9.40
N GLU A 122 -2.76 -8.29 10.12
CA GLU A 122 -3.94 -8.88 9.50
C GLU A 122 -4.80 -7.81 8.84
N THR A 123 -5.35 -8.07 7.67
CA THR A 123 -6.09 -7.05 6.90
C THR A 123 -7.22 -6.40 7.68
N ASN A 124 -7.98 -7.18 8.45
CA ASN A 124 -9.10 -6.62 9.21
C ASN A 124 -8.60 -5.67 10.31
N GLU A 125 -7.45 -5.97 10.93
CA GLU A 125 -6.83 -5.09 11.92
C GLU A 125 -6.30 -3.82 11.26
N ILE A 126 -5.61 -3.97 10.12
CA ILE A 126 -5.07 -2.86 9.34
C ILE A 126 -6.19 -1.92 8.86
N ARG A 127 -7.30 -2.49 8.39
CA ARG A 127 -8.49 -1.75 7.98
C ARG A 127 -9.21 -1.09 9.15
N ALA A 128 -9.24 -1.70 10.34
CA ALA A 128 -9.88 -1.08 11.51
C ALA A 128 -9.25 0.29 11.85
N TYR A 129 -7.95 0.46 11.57
CA TYR A 129 -7.26 1.75 11.72
C TYR A 129 -7.73 2.85 10.76
N THR A 130 -8.55 2.57 9.75
CA THR A 130 -9.22 3.63 8.97
C THR A 130 -10.41 4.21 9.73
N GLN A 131 -10.92 3.50 10.73
CA GLN A 131 -12.07 3.90 11.55
C GLN A 131 -11.66 4.45 12.92
N ASP A 132 -10.53 3.99 13.46
CA ASP A 132 -9.92 4.53 14.65
C ASP A 132 -8.56 5.17 14.32
N SER A 133 -8.30 6.40 14.79
CA SER A 133 -7.01 7.07 14.55
C SER A 133 -5.85 6.44 15.34
N GLU A 134 -6.01 5.20 15.84
CA GLU A 134 -5.02 4.51 16.64
C GLU A 134 -3.90 3.93 15.77
N LEU A 135 -2.66 4.26 16.09
CA LEU A 135 -1.52 3.63 15.44
C LEU A 135 -1.30 2.18 15.93
N PRO A 136 -0.86 1.25 15.06
CA PRO A 136 -0.26 -0.02 15.46
C PRO A 136 0.84 0.19 16.49
N HIS A 137 1.00 -0.77 17.40
CA HIS A 137 1.98 -0.67 18.49
C HIS A 137 3.42 -0.49 17.98
N GLU A 138 3.75 -1.07 16.82
CA GLU A 138 5.03 -0.94 16.16
C GLU A 138 5.31 0.50 15.71
N LEU A 139 4.29 1.23 15.24
CA LEU A 139 4.41 2.63 14.83
C LEU A 139 4.38 3.57 16.05
N LYS A 140 3.55 3.27 17.06
CA LYS A 140 3.52 4.02 18.34
C LYS A 140 4.90 4.05 19.01
N ALA A 141 5.65 2.95 18.96
CA ALA A 141 6.99 2.86 19.54
C ALA A 141 8.00 3.76 18.81
N LYS A 142 7.91 3.86 17.49
CA LYS A 142 8.82 4.65 16.64
C LYS A 142 8.51 6.14 16.65
N GLN A 143 7.24 6.54 16.77
CA GLN A 143 6.87 7.96 16.88
C GLN A 143 7.43 8.64 18.15
N ARG A 144 7.78 7.86 19.19
CA ARG A 144 8.30 8.36 20.48
C ARG A 144 9.82 8.36 20.58
N SER A 145 10.53 7.81 19.60
CA SER A 145 12.00 7.74 19.55
C SER A 145 12.60 8.89 18.78
#